data_AF-A0A257WY67-F1
#
_entry.id   AF-A0A257WY67-F1
#
_cell.length_a   1.000
_cell.length_b   1.000
_cell.length_c   1.000
_cell.angle_alpha   90.00
_cell.angle_beta   90.00
_cell.angle_gamma   90.00
#
_symmetry.space_group_name_H-M   'P 1'
#
loop_
_entity.id
_entity.type
_entity.pdbx_description
1 polymer ?
#
loop_
_entity_poly.entity_id
_entity_poly.type
_entity_poly.pdbx_seq_one_letter_code
_entity_poly.pdbx_strand_id
1 'polypeptide(L)'
;MSFATDYLAQIETIAARMRLPRVRALHLPPARPDEPCRDGASGHARGEFCALELEDGSIGLSYVLLDDTLERLRNGPGLAKLHGADALALARRYVSGQGVDRTLGFVCANAITRCLYDRAGYRPDGSSDSIGRMDPQPDDAIGMIGLFGPLVERIVAAGARL
;
A
#
# COMPACT_ATOMS: atom_id res chain seq x y z
N MET A 1 11.11 6.21 17.98
CA MET A 1 11.20 5.95 16.52
C MET A 1 9.81 5.60 16.03
N SER A 2 9.46 5.98 14.80
CA SER A 2 8.18 5.64 14.19
C SER A 2 8.44 4.79 12.96
N PHE A 3 7.55 3.83 12.70
CA PHE A 3 7.59 3.01 11.48
C PHE A 3 7.80 3.85 10.22
N ALA A 4 7.14 5.01 10.12
CA ALA A 4 7.25 5.85 8.94
C ALA A 4 8.67 6.40 8.72
N THR A 5 9.34 6.80 9.80
CA THR A 5 10.72 7.29 9.76
C THR A 5 11.69 6.17 9.39
N ASP A 6 11.53 5.01 10.01
CA ASP A 6 12.41 3.86 9.79
C ASP A 6 12.24 3.32 8.36
N TYR A 7 11.01 3.27 7.86
CA TYR A 7 10.72 2.89 6.49
C TYR A 7 11.34 3.85 5.48
N LEU A 8 11.18 5.17 5.68
CA LEU A 8 11.80 6.17 4.79
C LEU A 8 13.32 6.08 4.79
N ALA A 9 13.96 5.82 5.93
CA ALA A 9 15.41 5.65 6.00
C ALA A 9 15.91 4.47 5.14
N GLN A 10 15.14 3.39 5.04
CA GLN A 10 15.43 2.28 4.10
C GLN A 10 15.32 2.74 2.65
N ILE A 11 14.29 3.53 2.30
CA ILE A 11 14.12 4.07 0.94
C ILE A 11 15.29 4.99 0.56
N GLU A 12 15.75 5.85 1.46
CA GLU A 12 16.92 6.71 1.23
C GLU A 12 18.21 5.89 1.04
N THR A 13 18.35 4.81 1.80
CA THR A 13 19.45 3.86 1.66
C THR A 13 19.44 3.17 0.28
N ILE A 14 18.28 2.83 -0.25
CA ILE A 14 18.12 2.29 -1.62
C ILE A 14 18.54 3.36 -2.64
N ALA A 15 18.04 4.59 -2.49
CA ALA A 15 18.32 5.68 -3.42
C ALA A 15 19.81 6.07 -3.47
N ALA A 16 20.54 5.86 -2.37
CA ALA A 16 21.99 6.03 -2.33
C ALA A 16 22.77 4.94 -3.10
N ARG A 17 22.16 3.77 -3.32
CA ARG A 17 22.81 2.60 -3.96
C ARG A 17 22.38 2.39 -5.41
N MET A 18 21.27 2.98 -5.84
CA MET A 18 20.79 2.86 -7.21
C MET A 18 20.04 4.10 -7.67
N ARG A 19 20.17 4.41 -8.96
CA ARG A 19 19.35 5.45 -9.59
C ARG A 19 17.89 5.00 -9.64
N LEU A 20 17.01 5.79 -9.03
CA LEU A 20 15.57 5.56 -9.06
C LEU A 20 14.98 6.05 -10.40
N PRO A 21 14.04 5.30 -11.00
CA PRO A 21 13.26 5.79 -12.13
C PRO A 21 12.36 6.95 -11.71
N ARG A 22 11.94 7.79 -12.66
CA ARG A 22 10.91 8.80 -12.38
C ARG A 22 9.55 8.13 -12.25
N VAL A 23 8.60 8.89 -11.71
CA VAL A 23 7.20 8.49 -11.68
C VAL A 23 6.65 8.54 -13.10
N ARG A 24 6.00 7.46 -13.55
CA ARG A 24 5.33 7.38 -14.84
C ARG A 24 3.86 7.74 -14.72
N ALA A 25 3.13 7.13 -13.78
CA ALA A 25 1.69 7.34 -13.66
C ALA A 25 1.19 7.05 -12.25
N LEU A 26 0.05 7.67 -11.90
CA LEU A 26 -0.79 7.25 -10.78
C LEU A 26 -2.09 6.72 -11.36
N HIS A 27 -2.42 5.49 -10.98
CA HIS A 27 -3.63 4.78 -11.35
C HIS A 27 -4.59 4.80 -10.17
N LEU A 28 -5.82 5.25 -10.41
CA LEU A 28 -6.86 5.30 -9.41
C LEU A 28 -7.92 4.24 -9.69
N PRO A 29 -8.57 3.70 -8.64
CA PRO A 29 -9.70 2.82 -8.82
C PRO A 29 -10.81 3.55 -9.59
N PRO A 30 -11.52 2.86 -10.50
CA PRO A 30 -12.55 3.46 -11.33
C PRO A 30 -13.63 4.09 -10.45
N ALA A 31 -14.20 5.22 -10.89
CA ALA A 31 -15.42 5.73 -10.29
C ALA A 31 -16.54 4.74 -10.63
N ARG A 32 -16.99 3.97 -9.63
CA ARG A 32 -18.17 3.10 -9.75
C ARG A 32 -19.34 3.84 -9.13
N PRO A 33 -20.15 4.56 -9.93
CA PRO A 33 -21.29 5.27 -9.37
C PRO A 33 -22.35 4.31 -8.79
N ASP A 34 -22.52 3.08 -9.33
CA ASP A 34 -23.72 2.29 -9.02
C ASP A 34 -23.55 0.74 -9.06
N GLU A 35 -22.36 0.17 -8.80
CA GLU A 35 -22.25 -1.31 -8.81
C GLU A 35 -22.68 -1.93 -7.46
N PRO A 36 -23.78 -2.71 -7.40
CA PRO A 36 -24.08 -3.53 -6.24
C PRO A 36 -22.96 -4.56 -6.07
N CYS A 37 -22.43 -4.63 -4.85
CA CYS A 37 -21.40 -5.59 -4.45
C CYS A 37 -21.74 -7.01 -4.93
N ARG A 38 -20.80 -7.69 -5.58
CA ARG A 38 -20.94 -9.10 -6.02
C ARG A 38 -21.20 -10.10 -4.88
N ASP A 39 -21.19 -9.65 -3.62
CA ASP A 39 -21.36 -10.48 -2.42
C ASP A 39 -22.18 -9.71 -1.35
N GLY A 40 -23.21 -9.00 -1.82
CA GLY A 40 -24.29 -8.31 -1.07
C GLY A 40 -24.30 -8.36 0.46
N ALA A 41 -23.91 -7.26 1.10
CA ALA A 41 -24.36 -6.90 2.46
C ALA A 41 -24.11 -5.42 2.81
N SER A 42 -23.09 -4.78 2.23
CA SER A 42 -22.79 -3.37 2.52
C SER A 42 -22.32 -2.68 1.25
N GLY A 43 -23.07 -1.70 0.75
CA GLY A 43 -22.77 -0.94 -0.48
C GLY A 43 -21.54 -0.03 -0.37
N HIS A 44 -20.44 -0.49 0.21
CA HIS A 44 -19.18 0.24 0.34
C HIS A 44 -18.14 -0.30 -0.65
N ALA A 45 -17.33 0.61 -1.18
CA ALA A 45 -16.16 0.29 -2.00
C ALA A 45 -15.30 -0.75 -1.29
N ARG A 46 -15.01 -1.87 -1.97
CA ARG A 46 -14.26 -2.97 -1.37
C ARG A 46 -12.79 -2.69 -1.51
N GLY A 47 -12.13 -2.38 -0.39
CA GLY A 47 -10.68 -2.57 -0.34
C GLY A 47 -9.94 -1.84 -1.45
N GLU A 48 -10.25 -0.57 -1.73
CA GLU A 48 -9.71 0.08 -2.92
C GLU A 48 -8.27 0.55 -2.70
N PHE A 49 -7.43 0.32 -3.71
CA PHE A 49 -6.03 0.73 -3.74
C PHE A 49 -5.77 1.64 -4.94
N CYS A 50 -4.91 2.64 -4.76
CA CYS A 50 -4.24 3.28 -5.89
C CYS A 50 -2.94 2.54 -6.21
N ALA A 51 -2.46 2.71 -7.43
CA ALA A 51 -1.18 2.18 -7.88
C ALA A 51 -0.31 3.29 -8.45
N LEU A 52 0.94 3.40 -7.99
CA LEU A 52 1.93 4.30 -8.59
C LEU A 52 2.92 3.48 -9.41
N GLU A 53 3.06 3.85 -10.68
CA GLU A 53 3.96 3.21 -11.63
C GLU A 53 5.21 4.09 -11.83
N LEU A 54 6.39 3.47 -11.77
CA LEU A 54 7.66 4.08 -12.14
C LEU A 54 8.00 3.80 -13.61
N GLU A 55 8.91 4.56 -14.21
CA GLU A 55 9.29 4.43 -15.63
C GLU A 55 9.80 3.04 -16.02
N ASP A 56 10.38 2.28 -15.09
CA ASP A 56 10.83 0.91 -15.33
C ASP A 56 9.72 -0.15 -15.18
N GLY A 57 8.48 0.28 -14.96
CA GLY A 57 7.31 -0.58 -14.81
C GLY A 57 7.07 -1.07 -13.38
N SER A 58 7.92 -0.70 -12.42
CA SER A 58 7.71 -1.06 -11.01
C SER A 58 6.44 -0.40 -10.46
N ILE A 59 5.63 -1.17 -9.73
CA ILE A 59 4.34 -0.71 -9.17
C ILE A 59 4.36 -0.77 -7.65
N GLY A 60 3.92 0.33 -7.02
CA GLY A 60 3.56 0.39 -5.61
C GLY A 60 2.06 0.51 -5.43
N LEU A 61 1.52 -0.06 -4.36
CA LEU A 61 0.10 0.00 -4.01
C LEU A 61 -0.10 0.69 -2.66
N SER A 62 -1.21 1.42 -2.51
CA SER A 62 -1.65 1.97 -1.22
C SER A 62 -3.17 2.00 -1.13
N TYR A 63 -3.70 1.67 0.04
CA TYR A 63 -5.13 1.79 0.35
C TYR A 63 -5.55 3.26 0.32
N VAL A 64 -6.74 3.55 -0.19
CA VAL A 64 -7.21 4.94 -0.42
C VAL A 64 -8.59 5.26 0.17
N LEU A 65 -9.21 4.35 0.92
CA LEU A 65 -10.50 4.60 1.57
C LEU A 65 -10.35 5.03 3.05
N LEU A 66 -9.17 5.50 3.44
CA LEU A 66 -9.00 6.18 4.73
C LEU A 66 -9.45 7.63 4.57
N ASP A 67 -10.43 8.04 5.37
CA ASP A 67 -11.07 9.35 5.32
C ASP A 67 -11.54 9.70 3.88
N ASP A 68 -11.29 10.92 3.43
CA ASP A 68 -11.63 11.44 2.11
C ASP A 68 -10.49 11.28 1.07
N THR A 69 -9.52 10.40 1.34
CA THR A 69 -8.27 10.29 0.54
C THR A 69 -8.53 10.03 -0.93
N LEU A 70 -9.40 9.07 -1.28
CA LEU A 70 -9.72 8.76 -2.68
C LEU A 70 -10.40 9.93 -3.40
N GLU A 71 -11.34 10.60 -2.73
CA GLU A 71 -12.03 11.76 -3.30
C GLU A 71 -11.03 12.90 -3.57
N ARG A 72 -10.17 13.19 -2.59
CA ARG A 72 -9.12 14.22 -2.73
C ARG A 72 -8.07 13.86 -3.78
N LEU A 73 -7.76 12.59 -3.96
CA LEU A 73 -6.89 12.12 -5.05
C LEU A 73 -7.53 12.39 -6.41
N ARG A 74 -8.82 12.07 -6.58
CA ARG A 74 -9.56 12.30 -7.83
C ARG A 74 -9.71 13.79 -8.17
N ASN A 75 -10.00 14.61 -7.17
CA ASN A 75 -10.24 16.04 -7.34
C ASN A 75 -8.95 16.87 -7.25
N GLY A 76 -7.81 16.23 -6.98
CA GLY A 76 -6.54 16.88 -6.75
C GLY A 76 -5.90 17.40 -8.04
N PRO A 77 -5.45 18.67 -8.09
CA PRO A 77 -4.80 19.25 -9.28
C PRO A 77 -3.39 18.67 -9.58
N GLY A 78 -2.95 17.68 -8.78
CA GLY A 78 -1.59 17.14 -8.78
C GLY A 78 -1.36 15.87 -9.59
N LEU A 79 -2.41 15.11 -9.95
CA LEU A 79 -2.29 13.85 -10.69
C LEU A 79 -1.47 13.98 -11.98
N ALA A 80 -1.78 14.99 -12.80
CA ALA A 80 -1.07 15.26 -14.05
C ALA A 80 0.38 15.74 -13.83
N LYS A 81 0.68 16.30 -12.64
CA LYS A 81 2.03 16.78 -12.29
C LYS A 81 2.94 15.68 -11.73
N LEU A 82 2.43 14.45 -11.56
CA LEU A 82 3.23 13.34 -11.07
C LEU A 82 4.11 12.73 -12.16
N HIS A 83 3.73 12.81 -13.43
CA HIS A 83 4.55 12.29 -14.52
C HIS A 83 5.92 12.99 -14.55
N GLY A 84 6.99 12.21 -14.53
CA GLY A 84 8.38 12.68 -14.48
C GLY A 84 8.84 13.15 -13.10
N ALA A 85 8.00 13.04 -12.05
CA ALA A 85 8.38 13.46 -10.71
C ALA A 85 9.54 12.64 -10.14
N ASP A 86 10.33 13.26 -9.27
CA ASP A 86 11.38 12.60 -8.50
C ASP A 86 10.79 11.63 -7.48
N ALA A 87 11.06 10.33 -7.65
CA ALA A 87 10.50 9.29 -6.80
C ALA A 87 10.94 9.43 -5.34
N LEU A 88 12.20 9.80 -5.07
CA LEU A 88 12.67 9.97 -3.70
C LEU A 88 12.02 11.19 -3.03
N ALA A 89 11.95 12.32 -3.73
CA ALA A 89 11.29 13.52 -3.22
C ALA A 89 9.80 13.28 -2.95
N LEU A 90 9.14 12.47 -3.77
CA LEU A 90 7.76 12.06 -3.53
C LEU A 90 7.66 11.13 -2.31
N ALA A 91 8.49 10.10 -2.22
CA ALA A 91 8.51 9.15 -1.10
C ALA A 91 8.73 9.83 0.27
N ARG A 92 9.58 10.87 0.34
CA ARG A 92 9.80 11.66 1.55
C ARG A 92 8.54 12.29 2.13
N ARG A 93 7.53 12.55 1.31
CA ARG A 93 6.23 13.08 1.75
C ARG A 93 5.45 12.10 2.63
N TYR A 94 5.84 10.82 2.68
CA TYR A 94 5.25 9.88 3.63
C TYR A 94 5.43 10.34 5.08
N VAL A 95 6.61 10.89 5.40
CA VAL A 95 6.92 11.40 6.74
C VAL A 95 6.53 12.87 6.88
N SER A 96 6.89 13.71 5.91
CA SER A 96 6.70 15.17 6.02
C SER A 96 5.29 15.65 5.66
N GLY A 97 4.55 14.88 4.87
CA GLY A 97 3.23 15.24 4.35
C GLY A 97 2.07 14.75 5.22
N GLN A 98 0.87 15.18 4.82
CA GLN A 98 -0.41 14.84 5.46
C GLN A 98 -1.45 14.44 4.41
N GLY A 99 -2.45 13.64 4.82
CA GLY A 99 -3.53 13.17 3.94
C GLY A 99 -3.04 12.58 2.61
N VAL A 100 -3.42 13.22 1.50
CA VAL A 100 -3.03 12.80 0.14
C VAL A 100 -1.52 12.79 -0.06
N ASP A 101 -0.77 13.79 0.42
CA ASP A 101 0.69 13.81 0.24
C ASP A 101 1.38 12.65 0.96
N ARG A 102 0.87 12.30 2.15
CA ARG A 102 1.34 11.12 2.89
C ARG A 102 1.05 9.83 2.12
N THR A 103 -0.15 9.71 1.57
CA THR A 103 -0.56 8.55 0.75
C THR A 103 0.28 8.42 -0.52
N LEU A 104 0.52 9.53 -1.22
CA LEU A 104 1.38 9.59 -2.41
C LEU A 104 2.83 9.22 -2.08
N GLY A 105 3.36 9.69 -0.95
CA GLY A 105 4.68 9.28 -0.49
C GLY A 105 4.75 7.79 -0.19
N PHE A 106 3.72 7.24 0.48
CA PHE A 106 3.68 5.83 0.83
C PHE A 106 3.61 4.91 -0.39
N VAL A 107 2.70 5.20 -1.34
CA VAL A 107 2.60 4.41 -2.58
C VAL A 107 3.88 4.48 -3.41
N CYS A 108 4.57 5.63 -3.40
CA CYS A 108 5.85 5.79 -4.08
C CYS A 108 6.98 4.98 -3.41
N ALA A 109 7.06 4.99 -2.07
CA ALA A 109 7.99 4.16 -1.32
C ALA A 109 7.79 2.65 -1.62
N ASN A 110 6.53 2.23 -1.75
CA ASN A 110 6.20 0.85 -2.12
C ASN A 110 6.65 0.52 -3.56
N ALA A 111 6.54 1.46 -4.50
CA ALA A 111 7.02 1.29 -5.87
C ALA A 111 8.56 1.18 -5.94
N ILE A 112 9.27 1.98 -5.13
CA ILE A 112 10.74 1.89 -5.00
C ILE A 112 11.16 0.54 -4.43
N THR A 113 10.43 0.02 -3.44
CA THR A 113 10.68 -1.31 -2.88
C THR A 113 10.52 -2.41 -3.94
N ARG A 114 9.46 -2.35 -4.76
CA ARG A 114 9.28 -3.28 -5.90
C ARG A 114 10.43 -3.17 -6.91
N CYS A 115 10.83 -1.95 -7.26
CA CYS A 115 11.96 -1.67 -8.15
C CYS A 115 13.27 -2.32 -7.64
N LEU A 116 13.55 -2.21 -6.34
CA LEU A 116 14.70 -2.89 -5.72
C LEU A 116 14.59 -4.40 -5.91
N TYR A 117 13.44 -5.00 -5.60
CA TYR A 117 13.24 -6.44 -5.70
C TYR A 117 13.47 -6.95 -7.14
N ASP A 118 12.93 -6.24 -8.14
CA ASP A 118 13.12 -6.61 -9.54
C ASP A 118 14.59 -6.55 -9.96
N ARG A 119 15.31 -5.51 -9.57
CA ARG A 119 16.74 -5.36 -9.89
C ARG A 119 17.63 -6.36 -9.16
N ALA A 120 17.26 -6.73 -7.94
CA ALA A 120 17.97 -7.73 -7.16
C ALA A 120 17.64 -9.18 -7.62
N GLY A 121 16.68 -9.37 -8.53
CA GLY A 121 16.15 -10.69 -8.86
C GLY A 121 15.43 -11.35 -7.67
N TYR A 122 15.04 -10.57 -6.67
CA TYR A 122 14.38 -11.07 -5.47
C TYR A 122 12.89 -11.31 -5.72
N ARG A 123 12.46 -12.54 -5.44
CA ARG A 123 11.05 -12.93 -5.43
C ARG A 123 10.76 -13.53 -4.06
N PRO A 124 9.84 -12.95 -3.27
CA PRO A 124 9.43 -13.59 -2.03
C PRO A 124 8.75 -14.93 -2.34
N ASP A 125 8.87 -15.88 -1.41
CA ASP A 125 8.16 -17.14 -1.51
C ASP A 125 6.65 -16.92 -1.61
N GLY A 126 5.96 -17.81 -2.30
CA GLY A 126 4.50 -17.79 -2.36
C GLY A 126 3.91 -17.95 -0.96
N SER A 127 2.86 -17.18 -0.65
CA SER A 127 2.13 -17.39 0.60
C SER A 127 1.33 -18.68 0.52
N SER A 128 1.46 -19.55 1.52
CA SER A 128 0.68 -20.80 1.62
C SER A 128 -0.79 -20.54 2.00
N ASP A 129 -1.05 -19.44 2.71
CA ASP A 129 -2.35 -19.04 3.19
C ASP A 129 -2.45 -17.52 3.35
N SER A 130 -3.56 -17.05 3.91
CA SER A 130 -3.81 -15.61 4.15
C SER A 130 -3.33 -15.13 5.52
N ILE A 131 -3.01 -16.03 6.46
CA ILE A 131 -2.50 -15.67 7.80
C ILE A 131 -0.99 -15.43 7.77
N GLY A 132 -0.34 -15.86 6.69
CA GLY A 132 1.07 -15.62 6.40
C GLY A 132 1.96 -16.57 7.18
N ARG A 133 2.97 -16.01 7.87
CA ARG A 133 3.92 -16.78 8.70
C ARG A 133 3.53 -16.79 10.18
N MET A 134 2.33 -16.29 10.52
CA MET A 134 1.79 -16.42 11.87
C MET A 134 1.30 -17.85 12.08
N ASP A 135 1.57 -18.40 13.26
CA ASP A 135 1.14 -19.73 13.68
C ASP A 135 0.30 -19.59 14.95
N PRO A 136 -0.99 -19.19 14.85
CA PRO A 136 -1.83 -19.02 16.03
C PRO A 136 -2.00 -20.33 16.78
N GLN A 137 -1.75 -20.30 18.09
CA GLN A 137 -1.90 -21.45 18.96
C GLN A 137 -3.03 -21.23 19.97
N PRO A 138 -3.55 -22.32 20.58
CA PRO A 138 -4.37 -22.20 21.77
C PRO A 138 -3.69 -21.30 22.82
N ASP A 139 -4.49 -20.47 23.50
CA ASP A 139 -4.09 -19.48 24.50
C ASP A 139 -3.41 -18.19 23.99
N ASP A 140 -3.05 -18.12 22.70
CA ASP A 140 -2.56 -16.86 22.10
C ASP A 140 -3.63 -15.75 22.16
N ALA A 141 -3.17 -14.51 22.32
CA ALA A 141 -4.00 -13.32 22.21
C ALA A 141 -3.45 -12.44 21.06
N ILE A 142 -4.24 -12.29 19.99
CA ILE A 142 -3.81 -11.65 18.74
C ILE A 142 -4.63 -10.39 18.49
N GLY A 143 -3.98 -9.23 18.53
CA GLY A 143 -4.61 -7.97 18.15
C GLY A 143 -4.70 -7.80 16.63
N MET A 144 -5.89 -7.48 16.11
CA MET A 144 -6.13 -7.18 14.70
C MET A 144 -6.50 -5.69 14.51
N ILE A 145 -5.81 -5.02 13.59
CA ILE A 145 -6.13 -3.64 13.17
C ILE A 145 -6.72 -3.70 11.76
N GLY A 146 -8.02 -3.41 11.66
CA GLY A 146 -8.83 -3.60 10.44
C GLY A 146 -9.65 -4.91 10.50
N LEU A 147 -10.76 -4.99 9.76
CA LEU A 147 -11.60 -6.19 9.72
C LEU A 147 -11.27 -7.05 8.51
N PHE A 148 -10.59 -8.16 8.74
CA PHE A 148 -10.27 -9.17 7.73
C PHE A 148 -11.02 -10.46 8.06
N GLY A 149 -12.31 -10.52 7.70
CA GLY A 149 -13.22 -11.63 8.08
C GLY A 149 -12.62 -13.03 7.89
N PRO A 150 -12.06 -13.37 6.72
CA PRO A 150 -11.43 -14.69 6.51
C PRO A 150 -10.23 -14.99 7.43
N LEU A 151 -9.57 -13.98 8.00
CA LEU A 151 -8.50 -14.18 8.98
C LEU A 151 -9.05 -14.38 10.39
N VAL A 152 -10.13 -13.70 10.75
CA VAL A 152 -10.80 -13.87 12.06
C VAL A 152 -11.23 -15.32 12.23
N GLU A 153 -11.91 -15.89 11.24
CA GLU A 153 -12.35 -17.28 11.27
C GLU A 153 -11.19 -18.27 11.46
N ARG A 154 -10.08 -18.04 10.76
CA ARG A 154 -8.87 -18.87 10.86
C ARG A 154 -8.20 -18.78 12.23
N ILE A 155 -8.07 -17.57 12.78
CA ILE A 155 -7.45 -17.35 14.09
C ILE A 155 -8.25 -18.06 15.18
N VAL A 156 -9.57 -17.86 15.21
CA VAL A 156 -10.45 -18.46 16.22
C VAL A 156 -10.51 -19.98 16.07
N ALA A 157 -10.52 -20.51 14.84
CA ALA A 157 -10.50 -21.96 14.59
C ALA A 157 -9.22 -22.65 15.10
N ALA A 158 -8.10 -21.92 15.22
CA ALA A 158 -6.86 -22.41 15.80
C ALA A 158 -6.85 -22.40 17.34
N GLY A 159 -7.91 -21.89 17.98
CA GLY A 159 -8.02 -21.80 19.45
C GLY A 159 -7.43 -20.53 20.06
N ALA A 160 -6.92 -19.62 19.23
CA ALA A 160 -6.44 -18.32 19.67
C ALA A 160 -7.60 -17.34 19.96
N ARG A 161 -7.34 -16.33 20.79
CA ARG A 161 -8.25 -15.23 21.09
C ARG A 161 -7.89 -13.99 20.28
N LEU A 162 -8.89 -13.32 19.73
CA LEU A 162 -8.74 -12.03 19.03
C LEU A 162 -9.12 -10.87 19.96
#